data_AF-A0A7V8VYI3-F1
#
_entry.id   AF-A0A7V8VYI3-F1
#
_cell.length_a   1.000
_cell.length_b   1.000
_cell.length_c   1.000
_cell.angle_alpha   90.00
_cell.angle_beta   90.00
_cell.angle_gamma   90.00
#
_symmetry.space_group_name_H-M   'P 1'
#
loop_
_entity.id
_entity.type
_entity.pdbx_description
1 polymer ?
#
loop_
_entity_poly.entity_id
_entity_poly.type
_entity_poly.pdbx_seq_one_letter_code
_entity_poly.pdbx_strand_id
1 'polypeptide(L)' 'MAVAFTKDDVLEGLKNVYDPEIGINIVDLGLVYDADIA' A
#
# COMPACT_ATOMS: atom_id res chain seq x y z
N MET A 1 -14.57 11.37 17.10
CA MET A 1 -13.18 10.91 17.12
C MET A 1 -12.48 11.45 15.90
N ALA A 2 -11.30 12.06 16.05
CA ALA A 2 -10.41 12.25 14.91
C ALA A 2 -9.79 10.87 14.60
N VAL A 3 -10.07 10.32 13.42
CA VAL A 3 -9.39 9.12 12.94
C VAL A 3 -8.08 9.60 12.34
N ALA A 4 -6.96 9.25 12.98
CA ALA A 4 -5.65 9.53 12.43
C ALA A 4 -5.42 8.57 11.27
N PHE A 5 -4.96 9.10 10.14
CA PHE A 5 -4.55 8.29 9.01
C PHE A 5 -3.25 7.56 9.35
N THR A 6 -3.24 6.24 9.16
CA THR A 6 -2.17 5.35 9.62
C THR A 6 -1.40 4.73 8.46
N LYS A 7 -0.21 4.19 8.74
CA LYS A 7 0.61 3.49 7.73
C LYS A 7 -0.13 2.29 7.15
N ASP A 8 -0.95 1.62 7.95
CA ASP A 8 -1.79 0.51 7.51
C ASP A 8 -2.80 0.96 6.45
N ASP A 9 -3.39 2.15 6.59
CA ASP A 9 -4.33 2.70 5.60
C ASP A 9 -3.63 2.95 4.25
N VAL A 10 -2.37 3.39 4.27
CA VAL A 10 -1.56 3.54 3.05
C VAL A 10 -1.31 2.18 2.40
N LEU A 11 -0.87 1.19 3.17
CA LEU A 11 -0.58 -0.16 2.67
C LEU A 11 -1.85 -0.85 2.12
N GLU A 12 -2.99 -0.69 2.79
CA GLU A 12 -4.31 -1.15 2.31
C GLU A 12 -4.68 -0.49 0.99
N GLY A 13 -4.45 0.82 0.84
CA GLY A 13 -4.66 1.53 -0.41
C GLY A 13 -3.78 0.99 -1.55
N LEU A 14 -2.49 0.80 -1.28
CA LEU A 14 -1.50 0.33 -2.26
C LEU A 14 -1.78 -1.10 -2.76
N LYS A 15 -2.48 -1.94 -1.99
CA LYS A 15 -2.92 -3.27 -2.46
C LYS A 15 -3.88 -3.21 -3.66
N ASN A 16 -4.51 -2.06 -3.92
CA ASN A 16 -5.35 -1.88 -5.12
C ASN A 16 -4.55 -1.53 -6.38
N VAL A 17 -3.23 -1.34 -6.27
CA VAL A 17 -2.34 -1.08 -7.39
C VAL A 17 -1.73 -2.41 -7.84
N TYR A 18 -2.14 -2.87 -9.01
CA TYR A 18 -1.71 -4.13 -9.60
C TYR A 18 -0.61 -3.91 -10.62
N ASP A 19 0.38 -4.81 -10.62
CA ASP A 19 1.34 -4.91 -11.69
C ASP A 19 0.64 -5.47 -12.96
N PRO A 20 0.67 -4.76 -14.09
CA PRO A 20 -0.04 -5.18 -15.30
C PRO A 20 0.56 -6.40 -16.01
N GLU A 21 1.81 -6.78 -15.72
CA GLU A 21 2.49 -7.93 -16.34
C GLU A 21 2.16 -9.23 -15.60
N ILE A 22 2.12 -9.19 -14.26
CA ILE A 22 1.97 -10.38 -13.40
C ILE A 22 0.63 -10.46 -12.67
N GLY A 23 -0.15 -9.38 -12.62
CA GLY A 23 -1.52 -9.39 -12.08
C GLY A 23 -1.61 -9.55 -10.56
N ILE A 24 -0.50 -9.34 -9.83
CA ILE A 24 -0.44 -9.31 -8.36
C ILE A 24 -0.20 -7.86 -7.92
N ASN A 25 -0.70 -7.49 -6.74
CA ASN A 25 -0.49 -6.13 -6.23
C ASN A 25 0.95 -5.89 -5.79
N ILE A 26 1.37 -4.63 -5.88
CA ILE A 26 2.76 -4.21 -5.60
C ILE A 26 3.20 -4.45 -4.15
N VAL A 27 2.25 -4.55 -3.21
CA VAL A 27 2.52 -4.80 -1.79
C VAL A 27 2.88 -6.27 -1.57
N ASP A 28 2.08 -7.18 -2.09
CA ASP A 28 2.29 -8.63 -1.97
C ASP A 28 3.50 -9.10 -2.79
N LEU A 29 3.84 -8.38 -3.88
CA LEU A 29 5.08 -8.58 -4.63
C LEU A 29 6.32 -8.11 -3.86
N GLY A 30 6.18 -7.38 -2.76
CA GLY A 30 7.30 -6.84 -1.99
C GLY A 30 8.03 -5.70 -2.70
N LEU A 31 7.37 -4.98 -3.61
CA LEU A 31 7.95 -3.82 -4.31
C LEU A 31 7.90 -2.53 -3.47
N VAL A 32 7.09 -2.53 -2.41
CA VAL A 32 6.99 -1.40 -1.47
C VAL A 32 8.04 -1.59 -0.37
N TYR A 33 9.05 -0.71 -0.35
CA TYR A 33 10.13 -0.76 0.65
C TYR A 33 9.76 -0.10 1.98
N ASP A 34 9.12 1.07 1.93
CA ASP A 34 8.67 1.79 3.13
C ASP A 34 7.49 2.72 2.77
N ALA A 35 6.72 3.09 3.79
CA ALA A 35 5.66 4.09 3.70
C ALA A 35 5.71 4.98 4.95
N ASP A 36 5.74 6.29 4.73
CA ASP A 36 5.77 7.28 5.81
C ASP A 36 4.67 8.32 5.65
N ILE A 37 4.22 8.86 6.79
CA ILE A 37 3.11 9.82 6.87
C ILE A 37 3.63 11.04 7.61
N ALA A 38 3.78 12.14 6.85
CA ALA A 38 4.24 13.43 7.35
C ALA A 38 3.08 14.34 7.80
#